data_AF-A0A848LUB4-F1
#
_entry.id   AF-A0A848LUB4-F1
#
_cell.length_a   1.000
_cell.length_b   1.000
_cell.length_c   1.000
_cell.angle_alpha   90.00
_cell.angle_beta   90.00
_cell.angle_gamma   90.00
#
_symmetry.space_group_name_H-M   'P 1'
#
loop_
_entity.id
_entity.type
_entity.pdbx_description
1 polymer ?
#
loop_
_entity_poly.entity_id
_entity_poly.type
_entity_poly.pdbx_seq_one_letter_code
_entity_poly.pdbx_strand_id
1 'polypeptide(L)'
;MSAPNRSPSVTVARPPRWDSRRRGTEVGTPSPAAEPASVPTVDKVNLAQKLALFSEPWSPKVVGDLNGQQVKVVKLQGPFVWHHHENEDELFLVLHGRLRMEFKDRTVDVDPGEFIIVPRGVEHRPVAEEEVHVLLFEPASTLNTGNVRDERTVEQLQRL
;
A
#
# COMPACT_ATOMS: atom_id res chain seq x y z
N MET A 1 -20.58 -59.96 11.68
CA MET A 1 -19.47 -60.56 10.91
C MET A 1 -18.33 -59.54 10.86
N SER A 2 -17.31 -59.70 11.70
CA SER A 2 -16.09 -58.87 11.69
C SER A 2 -14.90 -59.81 11.85
N ALA A 3 -14.05 -59.86 10.83
CA ALA A 3 -12.79 -60.58 10.86
C ALA A 3 -11.67 -59.69 11.43
N PRO A 4 -10.71 -60.22 12.21
CA PRO A 4 -9.55 -59.46 12.66
C PRO A 4 -8.46 -59.48 11.57
N ASN A 5 -8.02 -58.30 11.13
CA ASN A 5 -6.92 -58.19 10.19
C ASN A 5 -5.57 -58.23 10.93
N ARG A 6 -4.76 -59.25 10.65
CA ARG A 6 -3.40 -59.42 11.19
C ARG A 6 -2.39 -58.65 10.33
N SER A 7 -1.56 -57.86 10.99
CA SER A 7 -0.41 -57.16 10.40
C SER A 7 0.63 -58.14 9.84
N PRO A 8 1.22 -57.88 8.67
CA PRO A 8 2.49 -58.49 8.28
C PRO A 8 3.66 -57.55 8.54
N SER A 9 4.68 -58.11 9.19
CA SER A 9 5.98 -57.51 9.49
C SER A 9 6.74 -57.15 8.21
N VAL A 10 7.24 -55.92 8.13
CA VAL A 10 8.11 -55.48 7.02
C VAL A 10 9.58 -55.67 7.42
N THR A 11 10.27 -56.47 6.62
CA THR A 11 11.71 -56.73 6.67
C THR A 11 12.51 -55.44 6.38
N VAL A 12 13.43 -55.07 7.26
CA VAL A 12 14.33 -53.93 7.10
C VAL A 12 15.48 -54.30 6.15
N ALA A 13 15.53 -53.66 4.98
CA ALA A 13 16.68 -53.74 4.07
C ALA A 13 17.80 -52.77 4.51
N ARG A 14 19.04 -53.24 4.54
CA ARG A 14 20.23 -52.41 4.85
C ARG A 14 20.67 -51.60 3.62
N PRO A 15 21.07 -50.33 3.76
CA PRO A 15 21.61 -49.54 2.65
C PRO A 15 23.06 -49.93 2.31
N PRO A 16 23.52 -49.67 1.07
CA PRO A 16 24.83 -50.09 0.59
C PRO A 16 25.97 -49.25 1.20
N ARG A 17 27.13 -49.89 1.39
CA ARG A 17 28.38 -49.27 1.84
C ARG A 17 28.92 -48.33 0.75
N TRP A 18 29.12 -47.06 1.09
CA TRP A 18 29.81 -46.10 0.23
C TRP A 18 31.33 -46.28 0.35
N ASP A 19 31.99 -46.56 -0.77
CA ASP A 19 33.43 -46.76 -0.89
C ASP A 19 34.16 -45.40 -0.81
N SER A 20 35.00 -45.22 0.20
CA SER A 20 35.78 -44.01 0.42
C SER A 20 37.11 -44.09 -0.33
N ARG A 21 37.14 -43.70 -1.61
CA ARG A 21 38.40 -43.38 -2.31
C ARG A 21 38.32 -42.09 -3.15
N ARG A 22 39.16 -41.16 -2.68
CA ARG A 22 39.54 -39.82 -3.15
C ARG A 22 39.66 -39.63 -4.68
N ARG A 23 39.34 -38.41 -5.15
CA ARG A 23 40.05 -37.73 -6.25
C ARG A 23 39.87 -36.21 -6.16
N GLY A 24 40.98 -35.48 -6.31
CA GLY A 24 41.08 -34.12 -6.84
C GLY A 24 40.71 -32.95 -5.91
N THR A 25 41.70 -32.34 -5.27
CA THR A 25 41.62 -30.93 -4.84
C THR A 25 41.85 -30.04 -6.06
N GLU A 26 40.78 -29.49 -6.63
CA GLU A 26 40.86 -28.30 -7.47
C GLU A 26 40.73 -27.08 -6.57
N VAL A 27 41.80 -26.29 -6.46
CA VAL A 27 41.76 -24.99 -5.78
C VAL A 27 41.16 -23.99 -6.76
N GLY A 28 39.83 -23.90 -6.76
CA GLY A 28 39.11 -22.83 -7.43
C GLY A 28 39.40 -21.50 -6.75
N THR A 29 39.70 -20.46 -7.53
CA THR A 29 39.73 -19.07 -7.08
C THR A 29 38.39 -18.73 -6.40
N PRO A 30 38.39 -18.10 -5.22
CA PRO A 30 37.15 -17.70 -4.59
C PRO A 30 36.43 -16.68 -5.48
N SER A 31 35.24 -17.06 -5.95
CA SER A 31 34.28 -16.13 -6.55
C SER A 31 34.06 -14.98 -5.56
N PRO A 32 34.04 -13.70 -5.98
CA PRO A 32 33.78 -12.60 -5.08
C PRO A 32 32.46 -12.89 -4.35
N ALA A 33 32.53 -13.04 -3.03
CA ALA A 33 31.38 -13.30 -2.20
C ALA A 33 30.33 -12.24 -2.53
N ALA A 34 29.15 -12.68 -2.96
CA ALA A 34 28.02 -11.79 -3.18
C ALA A 34 27.84 -10.95 -1.91
N GLU A 35 27.87 -9.63 -2.06
CA GLU A 35 27.58 -8.73 -0.95
C GLU A 35 26.25 -9.16 -0.33
N PRO A 36 26.13 -9.26 1.01
CA PRO A 36 24.89 -9.64 1.62
C PRO A 36 23.83 -8.63 1.21
N ALA A 37 22.76 -9.11 0.57
CA ALA A 37 21.61 -8.29 0.24
C ALA A 37 21.19 -7.52 1.50
N SER A 38 21.05 -6.20 1.37
CA SER A 38 20.62 -5.34 2.48
C SER A 38 19.30 -5.87 3.03
N VAL A 39 19.26 -6.14 4.33
CA VAL A 39 18.03 -6.55 4.99
C VAL A 39 17.04 -5.39 4.85
N PRO A 40 15.84 -5.61 4.29
CA PRO A 40 14.84 -4.55 4.21
C PRO A 40 14.53 -4.03 5.61
N THR A 41 14.67 -2.71 5.82
CA THR A 41 14.34 -2.08 7.09
C THR A 41 12.82 -1.99 7.23
N VAL A 42 12.31 -2.35 8.41
CA VAL A 42 10.89 -2.30 8.74
C VAL A 42 10.68 -1.11 9.67
N ASP A 43 10.30 0.02 9.09
CA ASP A 43 10.07 1.27 9.81
C ASP A 43 8.57 1.57 9.92
N LYS A 44 8.14 2.09 11.07
CA LYS A 44 6.76 2.54 11.27
C LYS A 44 6.56 3.96 10.75
N VAL A 45 5.35 4.28 10.29
CA VAL A 45 4.94 5.63 9.90
C VAL A 45 4.06 6.23 11.00
N ASN A 46 4.39 7.44 11.47
CA ASN A 46 3.54 8.21 12.36
C ASN A 46 2.85 9.33 11.57
N LEU A 47 1.54 9.19 11.33
CA LEU A 47 0.77 10.12 10.50
C LEU A 47 0.75 11.55 11.06
N ALA A 48 0.64 11.70 12.38
CA ALA A 48 0.64 13.02 13.02
C ALA A 48 1.97 13.75 12.80
N GLN A 49 3.10 13.04 12.90
CA GLN A 49 4.41 13.61 12.59
C GLN A 49 4.52 14.01 11.13
N LYS A 50 4.03 13.19 10.18
CA LYS A 50 4.06 13.52 8.74
C LYS A 50 3.18 14.73 8.41
N LEU A 51 1.97 14.80 8.97
CA LEU A 51 1.05 15.94 8.82
C LEU A 51 1.59 17.24 9.41
N ALA A 52 2.48 17.18 10.40
CA ALA A 52 3.13 18.35 10.97
C ALA A 52 4.26 18.92 10.09
N LEU A 53 4.73 18.20 9.06
CA LEU A 53 5.83 18.63 8.19
C LEU A 53 5.40 19.63 7.10
N PHE A 54 4.10 19.84 6.89
CA PHE A 54 3.58 20.68 5.81
C PHE A 54 2.29 21.38 6.23
N SER A 55 1.93 22.45 5.54
CA SER A 55 0.72 23.25 5.84
C SER A 55 -0.13 23.56 4.61
N GLU A 56 0.39 23.25 3.42
CA GLU A 56 -0.24 23.58 2.16
C GLU A 56 -1.48 22.70 1.95
N PRO A 57 -2.66 23.31 1.72
CA PRO A 57 -3.85 22.54 1.40
C PRO A 57 -3.74 21.95 -0.02
N TRP A 58 -4.45 20.85 -0.27
CA TRP A 58 -4.53 20.18 -1.58
C TRP A 58 -3.18 19.70 -2.13
N SER A 59 -2.15 19.57 -1.28
CA SER A 59 -0.83 19.05 -1.64
C SER A 59 -0.61 17.66 -1.04
N PRO A 60 -1.06 16.57 -1.70
CA PRO A 60 -0.88 15.23 -1.18
C PRO A 60 0.61 14.84 -1.10
N LYS A 61 0.97 14.12 -0.04
CA LYS A 61 2.34 13.65 0.23
C LYS A 61 2.34 12.14 0.39
N VAL A 62 3.26 11.43 -0.28
CA VAL A 62 3.37 9.97 -0.16
C VAL A 62 4.10 9.62 1.14
N VAL A 63 3.51 8.75 1.94
CA VAL A 63 4.08 8.28 3.22
C VAL A 63 4.30 6.76 3.25
N GLY A 64 3.90 6.03 2.21
CA GLY A 64 4.18 4.61 2.05
C GLY A 64 3.70 4.07 0.70
N ASP A 65 4.24 2.93 0.30
CA ASP A 65 3.79 2.17 -0.88
C ASP A 65 3.57 0.72 -0.49
N LEU A 66 2.62 0.07 -1.13
CA LEU A 66 2.39 -1.36 -1.03
C LEU A 66 1.68 -1.86 -2.29
N ASN A 67 2.17 -2.95 -2.88
CA ASN A 67 1.48 -3.66 -3.98
C ASN A 67 1.04 -2.78 -5.18
N GLY A 68 1.72 -1.65 -5.42
CA GLY A 68 1.36 -0.68 -6.47
C GLY A 68 0.36 0.41 -6.04
N GLN A 69 0.02 0.45 -4.75
CA GLN A 69 -0.80 1.47 -4.10
C GLN A 69 0.08 2.38 -3.27
N GLN A 70 -0.40 3.59 -3.05
CA GLN A 70 0.22 4.59 -2.21
C GLN A 70 -0.67 4.91 -1.02
N VAL A 71 -0.03 5.07 0.13
CA VAL A 71 -0.61 5.73 1.29
C VAL A 71 -0.15 7.18 1.24
N LYS A 72 -1.09 8.11 1.14
CA LYS A 72 -0.81 9.54 1.08
C LYS A 72 -1.48 10.26 2.25
N VAL A 73 -0.96 11.43 2.62
CA VAL A 73 -1.62 12.35 3.55
C VAL A 73 -1.80 13.70 2.90
N VAL A 74 -2.90 14.38 3.22
CA VAL A 74 -3.23 15.69 2.66
C VAL A 74 -4.06 16.51 3.65
N LYS A 75 -3.91 17.83 3.59
CA LYS A 75 -4.79 18.79 4.28
C LYS A 75 -5.75 19.40 3.26
N LEU A 76 -7.03 19.47 3.59
CA LEU A 76 -8.08 19.98 2.70
C LEU A 76 -8.73 21.20 3.35
N GLN A 77 -9.03 22.23 2.55
CA GLN A 77 -9.75 23.42 3.00
C GLN A 77 -10.50 24.03 1.80
N GLY A 78 -11.78 24.31 2.00
CA GLY A 78 -12.70 24.78 0.96
C GLY A 78 -13.21 23.65 0.05
N PRO A 79 -13.90 24.02 -1.04
CA PRO A 79 -14.33 23.06 -2.05
C PRO A 79 -13.19 22.71 -3.01
N PHE A 80 -13.07 21.42 -3.36
CA PHE A 80 -12.27 20.99 -4.49
C PHE A 80 -13.02 21.13 -5.82
N VAL A 81 -12.40 20.67 -6.91
CA VAL A 81 -13.06 20.57 -8.21
C VAL A 81 -13.91 19.29 -8.28
N TRP A 82 -14.99 19.34 -9.05
CA TRP A 82 -15.70 18.13 -9.47
C TRP A 82 -14.79 17.32 -10.39
N HIS A 83 -14.61 16.05 -10.08
CA HIS A 83 -13.75 15.16 -10.86
C HIS A 83 -14.17 13.69 -10.69
N HIS A 84 -13.59 12.83 -11.52
CA HIS A 84 -13.63 11.38 -11.36
C HIS A 84 -12.31 10.77 -11.85
N HIS A 85 -12.05 9.55 -11.42
CA HIS A 85 -10.94 8.73 -11.87
C HIS A 85 -11.48 7.65 -12.80
N GLU A 86 -10.88 7.47 -13.97
CA GLU A 86 -11.38 6.53 -14.97
C GLU A 86 -11.14 5.07 -14.53
N ASN A 87 -9.98 4.80 -13.92
CA ASN A 87 -9.53 3.43 -13.68
C ASN A 87 -9.34 3.09 -12.21
N GLU A 88 -9.29 4.10 -11.35
CA GLU A 88 -8.86 3.99 -9.96
C GLU A 88 -10.02 4.22 -8.99
N ASP A 89 -10.13 3.34 -8.01
CA ASP A 89 -10.89 3.63 -6.80
C ASP A 89 -9.98 4.46 -5.87
N GLU A 90 -10.58 5.38 -5.11
CA GLU A 90 -9.86 6.20 -4.13
C GLU A 90 -10.54 6.11 -2.76
N LEU A 91 -9.76 5.84 -1.72
CA LEU A 91 -10.22 5.85 -0.34
C LEU A 91 -9.81 7.15 0.35
N PHE A 92 -10.76 7.79 1.05
CA PHE A 92 -10.54 8.92 1.93
C PHE A 92 -10.83 8.49 3.37
N LEU A 93 -9.81 8.44 4.23
CA LEU A 93 -9.94 8.24 5.67
C LEU A 93 -9.73 9.58 6.39
N VAL A 94 -10.76 10.06 7.10
CA VAL A 94 -10.67 11.32 7.83
C VAL A 94 -9.93 11.11 9.16
N LEU A 95 -8.86 11.87 9.36
CA LEU A 95 -8.03 11.84 10.57
C LEU A 95 -8.36 12.98 11.53
N HIS A 96 -8.79 14.13 11.00
CA HIS A 96 -9.15 15.33 11.74
C HIS A 96 -10.16 16.16 10.93
N GLY A 97 -11.09 16.85 11.60
CA GLY A 97 -12.13 17.66 10.96
C GLY A 97 -13.27 16.81 10.37
N ARG A 98 -14.13 17.43 9.56
CA ARG A 98 -15.23 16.75 8.86
C ARG A 98 -15.12 16.98 7.37
N LEU A 99 -15.08 15.90 6.59
CA LEU A 99 -15.13 15.97 5.14
C LEU A 99 -16.57 15.82 4.67
N ARG A 100 -17.05 16.73 3.83
CA ARG A 100 -18.28 16.54 3.07
C ARG A 100 -17.93 16.05 1.68
N MET A 101 -18.39 14.87 1.31
CA MET A 101 -18.28 14.33 -0.04
C MET A 101 -19.57 14.59 -0.80
N GLU A 102 -19.50 15.42 -1.84
CA GLU A 102 -20.64 15.66 -2.71
C GLU A 102 -20.61 14.74 -3.94
N PHE A 103 -21.77 14.20 -4.28
CA PHE A 103 -22.06 13.45 -5.49
C PHE A 103 -23.20 14.14 -6.24
N LYS A 104 -23.52 13.70 -7.47
CA LYS A 104 -24.59 14.30 -8.27
C LYS A 104 -25.97 14.27 -7.60
N ASP A 105 -26.25 13.23 -6.86
CA ASP A 105 -27.57 12.91 -6.32
C ASP A 105 -27.66 13.08 -4.81
N ARG A 106 -26.52 13.15 -4.10
CA ARG A 106 -26.47 13.17 -2.64
C ARG A 106 -25.17 13.75 -2.11
N THR A 107 -25.16 13.92 -0.80
CA THR A 107 -23.99 14.33 -0.03
C THR A 107 -23.78 13.36 1.12
N VAL A 108 -22.53 13.06 1.45
CA VAL A 108 -22.13 12.20 2.57
C VAL A 108 -21.12 12.96 3.42
N ASP A 109 -21.44 13.18 4.70
CA ASP A 109 -20.46 13.66 5.67
C ASP A 109 -19.64 12.46 6.18
N VAL A 110 -18.33 12.66 6.33
CA VAL A 110 -17.36 11.67 6.81
C VAL A 110 -16.61 12.30 7.99
N ASP A 111 -16.78 11.70 9.17
CA ASP A 111 -16.22 12.19 10.43
C ASP A 111 -14.87 11.49 10.77
N PRO A 112 -14.09 12.00 11.75
CA PRO A 112 -12.81 11.40 12.12
C PRO A 112 -12.91 9.92 12.50
N GLY A 113 -12.04 9.10 11.91
CA GLY A 113 -12.03 7.64 12.06
C GLY A 113 -12.94 6.91 11.07
N GLU A 114 -13.72 7.63 10.26
CA GLU A 114 -14.53 7.08 9.19
C GLU A 114 -13.81 7.19 7.84
N PHE A 115 -14.13 6.27 6.93
CA PHE A 115 -13.64 6.32 5.56
C PHE A 115 -14.77 6.19 4.55
N ILE A 116 -14.56 6.75 3.38
CA ILE A 116 -15.37 6.53 2.19
C ILE A 116 -14.46 6.05 1.06
N ILE A 117 -14.96 5.10 0.26
CA ILE A 117 -14.32 4.69 -0.99
C ILE A 117 -15.17 5.27 -2.11
N VAL A 118 -14.54 6.04 -2.99
CA VAL A 118 -15.16 6.51 -4.22
C VAL A 118 -14.75 5.56 -5.35
N PRO A 119 -15.70 4.78 -5.90
CA PRO A 119 -15.39 3.89 -7.02
C PRO A 119 -15.00 4.67 -8.27
N ARG A 120 -14.14 4.07 -9.10
CA ARG A 120 -13.82 4.58 -10.44
C ARG A 120 -15.08 4.93 -11.24
N GLY A 121 -14.99 6.00 -12.01
CA GLY A 121 -16.06 6.57 -12.83
C GLY A 121 -17.12 7.35 -12.06
N VAL A 122 -17.07 7.39 -10.72
CA VAL A 122 -18.02 8.17 -9.91
C VAL A 122 -17.53 9.62 -9.80
N GLU A 123 -18.31 10.53 -10.37
CA GLU A 123 -18.08 11.97 -10.25
C GLU A 123 -18.41 12.47 -8.84
N HIS A 124 -17.45 13.16 -8.23
CA HIS A 124 -17.52 13.59 -6.85
C HIS A 124 -16.78 14.91 -6.62
N ARG A 125 -17.05 15.56 -5.49
CA ARG A 125 -16.36 16.77 -5.04
C ARG A 125 -16.13 16.74 -3.53
N PRO A 126 -14.87 16.60 -3.07
CA PRO A 126 -14.51 16.81 -1.68
C PRO A 126 -14.71 18.28 -1.26
N VAL A 127 -15.39 18.52 -0.15
CA VAL A 127 -15.61 19.84 0.43
C VAL A 127 -15.25 19.84 1.92
N ALA A 128 -14.30 20.69 2.28
CA ALA A 128 -13.82 20.87 3.65
C ALA A 128 -14.19 22.27 4.14
N GLU A 129 -15.29 22.42 4.89
CA GLU A 129 -15.71 23.74 5.39
C GLU A 129 -14.67 24.35 6.36
N GLU A 130 -14.05 23.48 7.17
CA GLU A 130 -12.88 23.75 8.02
C GLU A 130 -11.71 22.86 7.59
N GLU A 131 -10.53 23.02 8.20
CA GLU A 131 -9.35 22.24 7.81
C GLU A 131 -9.56 20.76 8.16
N VAL A 132 -9.47 19.89 7.15
CA VAL A 132 -9.59 18.44 7.28
C VAL A 132 -8.26 17.78 6.98
N HIS A 133 -7.84 16.83 7.79
CA HIS A 133 -6.67 15.99 7.49
C HIS A 133 -7.17 14.63 7.02
N VAL A 134 -6.68 14.20 5.87
CA VAL A 134 -7.14 12.96 5.23
C VAL A 134 -5.93 12.09 4.91
N LEU A 135 -6.08 10.79 5.15
CA LEU A 135 -5.25 9.76 4.52
C LEU A 135 -5.94 9.29 3.25
N LEU A 136 -5.20 9.31 2.14
CA LEU A 136 -5.64 8.74 0.87
C LEU A 136 -5.00 7.38 0.67
N PHE A 137 -5.77 6.46 0.10
CA PHE A 137 -5.25 5.17 -0.33
C PHE A 137 -5.77 4.82 -1.72
N GLU A 138 -4.84 4.71 -2.67
CA GLU A 138 -5.13 4.64 -4.10
C GLU A 138 -3.92 4.10 -4.89
N PRO A 139 -4.11 3.66 -6.14
CA PRO A 139 -3.00 3.32 -7.04
C PRO A 139 -1.94 4.43 -7.15
N ALA A 140 -0.67 4.05 -7.35
CA ALA A 140 0.42 5.02 -7.52
C ALA A 140 0.27 5.89 -8.79
N SER A 141 -0.53 5.45 -9.75
CA SER A 141 -0.85 6.20 -10.98
C SER A 141 -1.90 7.28 -10.80
N THR A 142 -2.61 7.30 -9.65
CA THR A 142 -3.74 8.19 -9.48
C THR A 142 -3.28 9.65 -9.38
N LEU A 143 -3.85 10.48 -10.26
CA LEU A 143 -3.69 11.94 -10.25
C LEU A 143 -4.80 12.54 -9.40
N ASN A 144 -4.46 13.43 -8.47
CA ASN A 144 -5.40 13.97 -7.47
C ASN A 144 -6.59 14.77 -8.03
N THR A 145 -6.54 15.19 -9.29
CA THR A 145 -7.62 15.90 -9.98
C THR A 145 -8.38 14.99 -10.97
N GLY A 146 -8.07 13.69 -10.99
CA GLY A 146 -8.67 12.70 -11.87
C GLY A 146 -8.58 13.11 -13.35
N ASN A 147 -9.75 13.32 -13.96
CA ASN A 147 -9.91 13.72 -15.36
C ASN A 147 -9.72 15.23 -15.62
N VAL A 148 -9.56 16.05 -14.58
CA VAL A 148 -9.39 17.51 -14.68
C VAL A 148 -7.92 17.88 -14.57
N ARG A 149 -7.51 18.96 -15.25
CA ARG A 149 -6.19 19.58 -15.10
C ARG A 149 -6.35 21.07 -14.79
N ASP A 150 -5.95 21.44 -13.59
CA ASP A 150 -5.94 22.82 -13.10
C ASP A 150 -4.72 23.12 -12.21
N GLU A 151 -4.70 24.29 -11.58
CA GLU A 151 -3.65 24.76 -10.65
C GLU A 151 -3.44 23.88 -9.41
N ARG A 152 -4.37 22.98 -9.08
CA ARG A 152 -4.29 22.06 -7.94
C ARG A 152 -3.85 20.66 -8.37
N THR A 153 -3.55 20.46 -9.66
CA THR A 153 -3.00 19.20 -10.18
C THR A 153 -1.57 19.01 -9.69
N VAL A 154 -1.28 17.88 -9.05
CA VAL A 154 0.06 17.55 -8.57
C VAL A 154 0.55 16.28 -9.27
N GLU A 155 1.40 16.44 -10.27
CA GLU A 155 1.94 15.31 -11.05
C GLU A 155 3.10 14.59 -10.34
N GLN A 156 3.91 15.35 -9.61
CA GLN A 156 5.06 14.81 -8.87
C GLN A 156 4.82 14.99 -7.37
N LEU A 157 4.52 13.88 -6.71
CA LEU A 157 4.26 13.87 -5.28
C LEU A 157 5.56 13.85 -4.49
N GLN A 158 5.65 14.74 -3.52
CA GLN A 158 6.72 14.69 -2.53
C GLN A 158 6.52 13.48 -1.61
N ARG A 159 7.61 12.76 -1.35
CA ARG A 159 7.67 11.69 -0.35
C ARG A 159 8.18 12.24 0.98
N LEU A 160 7.57 11.81 2.09
CA LEU A 160 7.94 12.22 3.45
C LEU A 160 8.48 11.06 4.28
#